data_AF-A0A023E0A2-F1
#
_entry.id   AF-A0A023E0A2-F1
#
_cell.length_a   1.000
_cell.length_b   1.000
_cell.length_c   1.000
_cell.angle_alpha   90.00
_cell.angle_beta   90.00
_cell.angle_gamma   90.00
#
_symmetry.space_group_name_H-M   'P 1'
#
loop_
_entity.id
_entity.type
_entity.pdbx_description
1 polymer ?
#
loop_
_entity_poly.entity_id
_entity_poly.type
_entity_poly.pdbx_seq_one_letter_code
_entity_poly.pdbx_strand_id
1 'polypeptide(L)'
;MSNKPKTLSDERLEHAVSFVLSHEGGYSNDIDDDGGETKFGISKRIYPDLDINALTIDQAKAIYKRDFLEPQLYKDIKDVNLATKVFDLAVNMGSNWAHRLVQRALRATGQDILEGGILGPMTLSRSTLWHALF
;
A
#
# COMPACT_ATOMS: atom_id res chain seq x y z
N MET A 1 30.50 18.59 -2.22
CA MET A 1 29.36 18.04 -2.99
C MET A 1 28.52 17.20 -2.04
N SER A 2 27.43 17.77 -1.50
CA SER A 2 26.59 17.10 -0.50
C SER A 2 25.57 16.22 -1.24
N ASN A 3 25.78 14.91 -1.23
CA ASN A 3 24.82 13.94 -1.73
C ASN A 3 23.72 13.76 -0.67
N LYS A 4 22.82 14.74 -0.55
CA LYS A 4 21.57 14.53 0.20
C LYS A 4 20.76 13.48 -0.58
N PRO A 5 20.31 12.38 0.04
CA PRO A 5 19.39 11.47 -0.63
C PRO A 5 18.19 12.31 -1.10
N LYS A 6 17.83 12.18 -2.39
CA LYS A 6 16.59 12.76 -2.92
C LYS A 6 15.47 12.33 -1.97
N THR A 7 14.86 13.29 -1.28
CA THR A 7 13.61 13.07 -0.55
C THR A 7 12.64 12.42 -1.52
N LEU A 8 12.17 11.20 -1.21
CA LEU A 8 11.06 10.58 -1.92
C LEU A 8 9.85 11.49 -1.69
N SER A 9 9.53 12.32 -2.69
CA SER A 9 8.40 13.24 -2.66
C SER A 9 7.08 12.47 -2.75
N ASP A 10 6.03 13.09 -2.21
CA ASP A 10 4.63 12.66 -2.32
C ASP A 10 4.25 12.25 -3.77
N GLU A 11 4.91 12.83 -4.78
CA GLU A 11 4.77 12.51 -6.20
C GLU A 11 4.96 11.01 -6.54
N ARG A 12 5.85 10.28 -5.86
CA ARG A 12 6.05 8.84 -6.11
C ARG A 12 4.86 8.01 -5.62
N LEU A 13 4.28 8.41 -4.48
CA LEU A 13 3.08 7.78 -3.95
C LEU A 13 1.85 8.21 -4.73
N GLU A 14 1.79 9.46 -5.22
CA GLU A 14 0.75 9.90 -6.14
C GLU A 14 0.77 9.11 -7.47
N HIS A 15 1.96 8.77 -7.97
CA HIS A 15 2.11 7.88 -9.12
C HIS A 15 1.62 6.46 -8.79
N ALA A 16 2.01 5.90 -7.64
CA ALA A 16 1.55 4.58 -7.19
C ALA A 16 0.02 4.55 -7.02
N VAL A 17 -0.56 5.58 -6.41
CA VAL A 17 -2.00 5.76 -6.27
C VAL A 17 -2.68 5.82 -7.63
N SER A 18 -2.17 6.65 -8.54
CA SER A 18 -2.74 6.78 -9.89
C SER A 18 -2.66 5.47 -10.67
N PHE A 19 -1.57 4.72 -10.50
CA PHE A 19 -1.36 3.41 -11.12
C PHE A 19 -2.33 2.35 -10.56
N VAL A 20 -2.51 2.26 -9.24
CA VAL A 20 -3.47 1.33 -8.63
C VAL A 20 -4.89 1.65 -9.10
N LEU A 21 -5.27 2.94 -9.06
CA LEU A 21 -6.58 3.39 -9.51
C LEU A 21 -6.86 3.11 -10.99
N SER A 22 -5.84 3.17 -11.86
CA SER A 22 -6.02 2.92 -13.30
C SER A 22 -6.17 1.44 -13.65
N HIS A 23 -5.66 0.53 -12.81
CA HIS A 23 -5.70 -0.92 -13.07
C HIS A 23 -6.85 -1.63 -12.35
N GLU A 24 -7.30 -1.12 -11.20
CA GLU A 24 -8.32 -1.76 -10.36
C GLU A 24 -9.63 -0.94 -10.23
N GLY A 25 -9.77 0.15 -10.99
CA GLY A 25 -10.83 1.14 -10.76
C GLY A 25 -12.25 0.78 -11.19
N GLY A 26 -12.52 -0.49 -11.47
CA GLY A 26 -13.87 -0.97 -11.76
C GLY A 26 -14.77 -0.93 -10.52
N TYR A 27 -16.06 -0.70 -10.74
CA TYR A 27 -17.08 -0.98 -9.73
C TYR A 27 -17.39 -2.48 -9.74
N SER A 28 -17.44 -3.09 -8.57
CA SER A 28 -17.94 -4.45 -8.34
C SER A 28 -18.94 -4.46 -7.19
N ASN A 29 -19.94 -5.33 -7.28
CA ASN A 29 -20.88 -5.57 -6.20
C ASN A 29 -21.39 -7.01 -6.36
N ASP A 30 -20.57 -7.95 -5.91
CA ASP A 30 -20.87 -9.37 -5.93
C ASP A 30 -21.44 -9.78 -4.58
N ILE A 31 -22.54 -10.55 -4.60
CA ILE A 31 -23.24 -11.00 -3.39
C ILE A 31 -22.45 -12.09 -2.64
N ASP A 32 -21.55 -12.78 -3.35
CA ASP A 32 -20.67 -13.81 -2.79
C ASP A 32 -19.30 -13.24 -2.37
N ASP A 33 -19.03 -11.94 -2.62
CA ASP A 33 -17.80 -11.26 -2.19
C ASP A 33 -17.97 -10.66 -0.79
N ASP A 34 -17.12 -11.11 0.12
CA ASP A 34 -17.02 -10.60 1.49
C ASP A 34 -16.85 -9.06 1.57
N GLY A 35 -16.31 -8.43 0.52
CA GLY A 35 -16.16 -6.97 0.42
C GLY A 35 -17.45 -6.22 0.12
N GLY A 36 -18.41 -6.86 -0.56
CA GLY A 36 -19.62 -6.23 -1.09
C GLY A 36 -19.32 -5.13 -2.12
N GLU A 37 -20.17 -4.11 -2.17
CA GLU A 37 -20.03 -2.96 -3.09
C GLU A 37 -18.64 -2.30 -2.95
N THR A 38 -17.84 -2.37 -4.00
CA THR A 38 -16.44 -1.93 -4.01
C THR A 38 -16.13 -1.17 -5.30
N LYS A 39 -15.37 -0.08 -5.18
CA LYS A 39 -14.86 0.68 -6.32
C LYS A 39 -13.50 1.24 -5.95
N PHE A 40 -12.53 1.17 -6.85
CA PHE A 40 -11.17 1.62 -6.57
C PHE A 40 -10.59 0.93 -5.31
N GLY A 41 -10.86 -0.36 -5.07
CA GLY A 41 -10.42 -1.05 -3.84
C GLY A 41 -11.04 -0.53 -2.52
N ILE A 42 -11.97 0.42 -2.58
CA ILE A 42 -12.67 1.00 -1.44
C ILE A 42 -14.04 0.32 -1.34
N SER A 43 -14.25 -0.44 -0.27
CA SER A 43 -15.47 -1.24 -0.07
C SER A 43 -16.44 -0.61 0.90
N LYS A 44 -17.74 -0.78 0.65
CA LYS A 44 -18.85 -0.34 1.51
C LYS A 44 -18.77 -0.97 2.89
N ARG A 45 -18.21 -2.18 3.00
CA ARG A 45 -17.98 -2.84 4.28
C ARG A 45 -17.03 -2.04 5.20
N ILE A 46 -15.98 -1.46 4.64
CA ILE A 46 -15.00 -0.66 5.39
C ILE A 46 -15.46 0.79 5.54
N TYR A 47 -16.17 1.32 4.52
CA TYR A 47 -16.68 2.69 4.49
C TYR A 47 -18.22 2.69 4.33
N PRO A 48 -18.97 2.34 5.39
CA PRO A 48 -20.42 2.14 5.31
C PRO A 48 -21.19 3.40 4.92
N ASP A 49 -20.65 4.58 5.21
CA ASP A 49 -21.30 5.87 4.95
C ASP A 49 -21.03 6.42 3.53
N LEU A 50 -20.11 5.82 2.77
CA LEU A 50 -19.77 6.29 1.42
C LEU A 50 -20.69 5.69 0.35
N ASP A 51 -21.13 6.50 -0.61
CA ASP A 51 -21.69 6.01 -1.86
C ASP A 51 -20.53 5.52 -2.75
N ILE A 52 -20.33 4.20 -2.80
CA ILE A 52 -19.18 3.59 -3.47
C ILE A 52 -19.33 3.70 -4.98
N ASN A 53 -20.54 3.50 -5.52
CA ASN A 53 -20.81 3.70 -6.94
C ASN A 53 -20.49 5.13 -7.41
N ALA A 54 -20.87 6.14 -6.63
CA ALA A 54 -20.64 7.55 -6.95
C ALA A 54 -19.21 8.05 -6.64
N LEU A 55 -18.34 7.20 -6.07
CA LEU A 55 -17.00 7.61 -5.66
C LEU A 55 -16.18 8.12 -6.86
N THR A 56 -15.57 9.30 -6.70
CA THR A 56 -14.67 9.88 -7.69
C THR A 56 -13.22 9.47 -7.44
N ILE A 57 -12.38 9.61 -8.47
CA ILE A 57 -10.94 9.38 -8.36
C ILE A 57 -10.32 10.30 -7.28
N ASP A 58 -10.75 11.56 -7.20
CA ASP A 58 -10.19 12.51 -6.22
C ASP A 58 -10.61 12.16 -4.79
N GLN A 59 -11.84 11.68 -4.59
CA GLN A 59 -12.27 11.17 -3.29
C GLN A 59 -11.49 9.90 -2.89
N ALA A 60 -11.28 8.98 -3.83
CA ALA A 60 -10.46 7.78 -3.59
C ALA A 60 -9.01 8.16 -3.23
N LYS A 61 -8.40 9.11 -3.94
CA LYS A 61 -7.07 9.66 -3.61
C LYS A 61 -7.02 10.25 -2.21
N ALA A 62 -8.04 10.99 -1.79
CA ALA A 62 -8.10 11.57 -0.45
C ALA A 62 -8.17 10.50 0.64
N ILE A 63 -8.96 9.44 0.42
CA ILE A 63 -9.07 8.29 1.32
C ILE A 63 -7.72 7.56 1.42
N TYR A 64 -7.08 7.26 0.29
CA TYR A 64 -5.76 6.64 0.26
C TYR A 64 -4.70 7.44 1.01
N LYS A 65 -4.68 8.76 0.81
CA LYS A 65 -3.75 9.63 1.52
C LYS A 65 -3.96 9.54 3.04
N ARG A 66 -5.20 9.72 3.50
CA ARG A 66 -5.56 9.74 4.92
C ARG A 66 -5.34 8.40 5.62
N ASP A 67 -5.76 7.30 5.00
CA ASP A 67 -5.89 6.01 5.70
C ASP A 67 -4.73 5.05 5.43
N PHE A 68 -3.96 5.27 4.36
CA PHE A 68 -2.87 4.39 3.97
C PHE A 68 -1.52 5.11 3.90
N LEU A 69 -1.44 6.33 3.37
CA LEU A 69 -0.16 7.01 3.20
C LEU A 69 0.30 7.74 4.47
N GLU A 70 -0.58 8.50 5.12
CA GLU A 70 -0.27 9.26 6.33
C GLU A 70 0.07 8.39 7.56
N PRO A 71 -0.66 7.30 7.87
CA PRO A 71 -0.40 6.50 9.06
C PRO A 71 0.71 5.46 8.88
N GLN A 72 1.16 5.20 7.64
CA GLN A 72 2.15 4.16 7.34
C GLN A 72 3.47 4.76 6.85
N LEU A 73 4.51 3.93 6.85
CA LEU A 73 5.85 4.33 6.41
C LEU A 73 6.14 3.96 4.94
N TYR A 74 5.12 3.88 4.08
CA TYR A 74 5.30 3.50 2.67
C TYR A 74 6.22 4.47 1.92
N LYS A 75 6.18 5.76 2.25
CA LYS A 75 7.08 6.79 1.70
C LYS A 75 8.56 6.56 2.04
N ASP A 76 8.83 5.79 3.09
CA ASP A 76 10.20 5.49 3.53
C ASP A 76 10.77 4.23 2.86
N ILE A 77 9.95 3.50 2.08
CA ILE A 77 10.40 2.40 1.23
C ILE A 77 11.13 2.99 0.03
N LYS A 78 12.46 2.79 -0.02
CA LYS A 78 13.33 3.39 -1.05
C LYS A 78 12.98 2.94 -2.48
N ASP A 79 12.57 1.70 -2.64
CA ASP A 79 12.20 1.13 -3.94
C ASP A 79 10.75 1.45 -4.32
N VAL A 80 10.54 2.01 -5.50
CA VAL A 80 9.21 2.48 -5.93
C VAL A 80 8.28 1.33 -6.27
N ASN A 81 8.79 0.25 -6.83
CA ASN A 81 7.98 -0.91 -7.24
C ASN A 81 7.52 -1.67 -6.00
N LEU A 82 8.40 -1.85 -5.02
CA LEU A 82 8.07 -2.42 -3.72
C LEU A 82 7.08 -1.51 -2.99
N ALA A 83 7.33 -0.20 -2.90
CA ALA A 83 6.39 0.73 -2.26
C ALA A 83 5.00 0.65 -2.91
N THR A 84 4.95 0.64 -4.25
CA THR A 84 3.71 0.52 -5.03
C THR A 84 3.01 -0.81 -4.74
N LYS A 85 3.74 -1.93 -4.70
CA LYS A 85 3.17 -3.25 -4.44
C LYS A 85 2.69 -3.43 -3.00
N VAL A 86 3.43 -2.90 -2.02
CA VAL A 86 2.98 -2.94 -0.63
C VAL A 86 1.73 -2.09 -0.43
N PHE A 87 1.66 -0.93 -1.08
CA PHE A 87 0.48 -0.08 -1.07
C PHE A 87 -0.73 -0.77 -1.72
N ASP A 88 -0.55 -1.32 -2.91
CA ASP A 88 -1.54 -2.12 -3.66
C ASP A 88 -2.13 -3.27 -2.82
N LEU A 89 -1.24 -4.04 -2.17
CA LEU A 89 -1.66 -5.08 -1.23
C LEU A 89 -2.41 -4.48 -0.03
N ALA A 90 -1.92 -3.39 0.55
CA ALA A 90 -2.53 -2.79 1.72
C ALA A 90 -3.96 -2.31 1.45
N VAL A 91 -4.21 -1.72 0.28
CA VAL A 91 -5.55 -1.33 -0.17
C VAL A 91 -6.46 -2.57 -0.26
N ASN A 92 -6.00 -3.64 -0.90
CA ASN A 92 -6.81 -4.80 -1.20
C ASN A 92 -7.09 -5.73 0.01
N MET A 93 -6.09 -5.97 0.87
CA MET A 93 -6.20 -6.93 1.98
C MET A 93 -5.97 -6.32 3.37
N GLY A 94 -5.81 -5.00 3.44
CA GLY A 94 -5.50 -4.28 4.68
C GLY A 94 -4.00 -4.25 4.99
N SER A 95 -3.53 -3.15 5.59
CA SER A 95 -2.11 -2.90 5.83
C SER A 95 -1.45 -3.97 6.70
N ASN A 96 -2.13 -4.52 7.71
CA ASN A 96 -1.54 -5.54 8.58
C ASN A 96 -1.09 -6.79 7.80
N TRP A 97 -1.96 -7.31 6.93
CA TRP A 97 -1.67 -8.48 6.11
C TRP A 97 -0.64 -8.19 5.03
N ALA A 98 -0.73 -7.03 4.36
CA ALA A 98 0.27 -6.59 3.40
C ALA A 98 1.68 -6.53 4.02
N HIS A 99 1.80 -5.97 5.22
CA HIS A 99 3.09 -5.91 5.92
C HIS A 99 3.61 -7.29 6.33
N ARG A 100 2.73 -8.20 6.77
CA ARG A 100 3.11 -9.58 7.07
C ARG A 100 3.67 -10.29 5.85
N LEU A 101 3.09 -10.07 4.67
CA LEU A 101 3.59 -10.67 3.43
C LEU A 101 5.01 -10.19 3.10
N VAL A 102 5.27 -8.89 3.22
CA VAL A 102 6.62 -8.31 3.05
C VAL A 102 7.60 -8.88 4.07
N GLN A 103 7.20 -8.93 5.34
CA GLN A 103 8.04 -9.48 6.41
C GLN A 103 8.35 -10.96 6.16
N ARG A 104 7.36 -11.75 5.73
CA ARG A 104 7.55 -13.16 5.38
C ARG A 104 8.50 -13.32 4.19
N ALA A 105 8.38 -12.48 3.17
CA ALA A 105 9.30 -12.47 2.04
C ALA A 105 10.74 -12.14 2.49
N LEU A 106 10.92 -11.15 3.37
CA LEU A 106 12.23 -10.85 3.96
C LEU A 106 12.78 -12.02 4.79
N ARG A 107 11.96 -12.70 5.60
CA ARG A 107 12.38 -13.90 6.35
C ARG A 107 12.85 -15.02 5.44
N ALA A 108 12.19 -15.21 4.29
CA ALA A 108 12.60 -16.22 3.31
C ALA A 108 14.02 -15.97 2.74
N THR A 109 14.54 -14.75 2.85
CA THR A 109 15.94 -14.42 2.50
C THR A 109 16.95 -14.70 3.61
N GLY A 110 16.53 -15.35 4.71
CA GLY A 110 17.39 -15.65 5.88
C GLY A 110 17.48 -14.51 6.90
N GLN A 111 16.71 -13.44 6.71
CA GLN A 111 16.71 -12.30 7.62
C GLN A 111 15.86 -12.58 8.87
N ASP A 112 16.43 -12.37 10.06
CA ASP A 112 15.73 -12.51 11.34
C ASP A 112 14.82 -11.30 11.64
N ILE A 113 13.61 -11.30 11.08
CA ILE A 113 12.60 -10.25 11.28
C ILE A 113 11.29 -10.85 11.79
N LEU A 114 10.63 -10.15 12.71
CA LEU A 114 9.32 -10.53 13.23
C LEU A 114 8.21 -10.29 12.18
N GLU A 115 7.35 -11.28 11.96
CA GLU A 115 6.14 -11.17 11.14
C GLU A 115 4.98 -10.61 11.98
N GLY A 116 5.11 -9.35 12.41
CA GLY A 116 4.15 -8.69 13.31
C GLY A 116 3.07 -7.85 12.60
N GLY A 117 3.18 -7.64 11.29
CA GLY A 117 2.25 -6.81 10.52
C GLY A 117 2.40 -5.30 10.73
N ILE A 118 3.47 -4.86 11.39
CA ILE A 118 3.82 -3.45 11.58
C ILE A 118 4.98 -3.10 10.65
N LEU A 119 4.78 -2.11 9.77
CA LEU A 119 5.84 -1.55 8.94
C LEU A 119 6.62 -0.50 9.76
N GLY A 120 7.57 -0.97 10.57
CA GLY A 120 8.45 -0.10 11.37
C GLY A 120 9.88 0.00 10.83
N PRO A 121 10.77 0.75 11.53
CA PRO A 121 12.17 0.98 11.11
C PRO A 121 12.96 -0.32 10.85
N MET A 122 12.68 -1.39 11.60
CA MET A 122 13.33 -2.70 11.41
C MET A 122 12.94 -3.38 10.10
N THR A 123 11.68 -3.24 9.67
CA THR A 123 11.22 -3.75 8.37
C THR A 123 11.81 -2.92 7.23
N LEU A 124 11.82 -1.60 7.37
CA LEU A 124 12.32 -0.66 6.35
C LEU A 124 13.83 -0.78 6.11
N SER A 125 14.64 -0.93 7.16
CA SER A 125 16.08 -1.09 7.00
C SER A 125 16.42 -2.35 6.18
N ARG A 126 15.64 -3.41 6.38
CA ARG A 126 15.81 -4.72 5.75
C ARG A 126 15.25 -4.82 4.34
N SER A 127 14.19 -4.07 4.02
CA SER A 127 13.69 -3.98 2.65
C SER A 127 14.70 -3.34 1.69
N THR A 128 15.67 -2.56 2.18
CA THR A 128 16.76 -2.06 1.33
C THR A 128 17.77 -3.14 0.91
N LEU A 129 17.87 -4.25 1.65
CA LEU A 129 18.75 -5.38 1.31
C LEU A 129 18.17 -6.29 0.23
N TRP A 130 16.89 -6.12 -0.15
CA TRP A 130 16.25 -6.88 -1.21
C TRP A 130 16.99 -6.75 -2.56
N HIS A 131 17.62 -5.60 -2.82
CA HIS A 131 18.46 -5.35 -4.01
C HIS A 131 19.87 -5.94 -3.93
N ALA A 132 20.30 -6.44 -2.77
CA ALA A 132 21.61 -7.06 -2.61
C ALA A 132 21.59 -8.57 -2.89
N LEU A 133 20.39 -9.16 -2.99
CA LEU A 133 20.17 -10.59 -3.14
C LEU A 133 19.55 -10.98 -4.49
N PHE A 134 19.07 -10.00 -5.26
CA PHE A 134 18.54 -10.10 -6.63
C PHE A 134 18.85 -8.81 -7.40
#